data_AF-A0A2M7J9U4-F1
#
_entry.id   AF-A0A2M7J9U4-F1
#
_cell.length_a   1.000
_cell.length_b   1.000
_cell.length_c   1.000
_cell.angle_alpha   90.00
_cell.angle_beta   90.00
_cell.angle_gamma   90.00
#
_symmetry.space_group_name_H-M   'P 1'
#
loop_
_entity.id
_entity.type
_entity.pdbx_description
1 polymer ?
#
loop_
_entity_poly.entity_id
_entity_poly.type
_entity_poly.pdbx_seq_one_letter_code
_entity_poly.pdbx_strand_id
1 'polypeptide(L)'
;MRYQNFMENNTTTDNAHTQMCPHFRRCGGCSWLDIAYEEQMEKKREILERHLAPFTGCEREELIPALDQFHYRNKMEFTFGGSAEEPLIGQHYKGSFHRIENLTRCLLFDERIGEVLETVREYAKSAALEPYNPKTHAGFLRHLKARCSKTSGEMMLILVTAGDFAGADEFAKIFEKFPFIKSVYYGINSRLSDIADCEKLFLLGGKEYLTENIDGTSFIISPESFFQPNTMMSAMMYGKARDMMGLTGEEYVLDLYSGSGGMGLYIAKKSKYLYSIELQKESVDIMKKNLAANGIENAEPICGDVKTALALIRRRSFDYAILDPPRSGMSKKAVRRVALKDINKILFFSCKIETAVQNLVEFGKYGYKVTRAIPFDMFPNTPFMETVFLLSR
;
A
#
# COMPACT_ATOMS: atom_id res chain seq x y z
N MET A 1 9.58 -2.05 -22.96
CA MET A 1 8.83 -2.36 -24.20
C MET A 1 7.42 -2.92 -23.97
N ARG A 2 7.06 -3.52 -22.81
CA ARG A 2 5.66 -3.91 -22.52
C ARG A 2 4.75 -2.78 -22.00
N TYR A 3 5.30 -1.66 -21.53
CA TYR A 3 4.52 -0.52 -21.00
C TYR A 3 3.99 0.44 -22.08
N GLN A 4 4.57 0.46 -23.29
CA GLN A 4 4.05 1.26 -24.41
C GLN A 4 3.00 0.49 -25.24
N ASN A 5 3.11 -0.83 -25.35
CA ASN A 5 2.16 -1.64 -26.11
C ASN A 5 0.78 -1.84 -25.44
N PHE A 6 0.58 -1.33 -24.21
CA PHE A 6 -0.72 -1.31 -23.55
C PHE A 6 -1.53 -0.04 -23.86
N MET A 7 -0.87 1.01 -24.39
CA MET A 7 -1.52 2.29 -24.74
C MET A 7 -2.30 2.24 -26.06
N GLU A 8 -2.08 1.23 -26.91
CA GLU A 8 -2.63 1.20 -28.28
C GLU A 8 -3.87 0.31 -28.48
N ASN A 9 -4.33 -0.44 -27.47
CA ASN A 9 -5.47 -1.34 -27.62
C ASN A 9 -6.41 -1.36 -26.42
N ASN A 10 -7.13 -0.26 -26.14
CA ASN A 10 -8.38 -0.32 -25.38
C ASN A 10 -9.26 0.93 -25.61
N THR A 11 -9.70 1.13 -26.84
CA THR A 11 -10.96 1.82 -27.15
C THR A 11 -12.02 0.79 -27.47
N THR A 12 -12.44 0.04 -26.46
CA THR A 12 -13.73 -0.64 -26.47
C THR A 12 -14.49 -0.23 -25.23
N THR A 13 -15.25 0.85 -25.40
CA THR A 13 -16.50 1.08 -24.66
C THR A 13 -17.39 -0.14 -24.88
N ASP A 14 -17.32 -1.11 -23.99
CA ASP A 14 -18.32 -2.17 -23.96
C ASP A 14 -18.81 -2.39 -22.53
N ASN A 15 -20.13 -2.33 -22.41
CA ASN A 15 -20.90 -2.37 -21.18
C ASN A 15 -20.64 -3.66 -20.41
N ALA A 16 -19.73 -3.62 -19.44
CA ALA A 16 -19.52 -4.70 -18.48
C ALA A 16 -20.10 -4.34 -17.10
N HIS A 17 -21.41 -4.13 -17.01
CA HIS A 17 -22.18 -4.47 -15.80
C HIS A 17 -22.27 -6.01 -15.64
N THR A 18 -21.16 -6.72 -15.87
CA THR A 18 -21.02 -8.16 -15.72
C THR A 18 -21.07 -8.49 -14.23
N GLN A 19 -22.26 -8.89 -13.77
CA GLN A 19 -22.64 -9.36 -12.43
C GLN A 19 -21.91 -8.68 -11.26
N MET A 20 -22.62 -7.78 -10.56
CA MET A 20 -22.20 -7.27 -9.26
C MET A 20 -21.55 -8.36 -8.40
N CYS A 21 -20.47 -8.01 -7.71
CA CYS A 21 -19.83 -8.92 -6.74
C CYS A 21 -20.92 -9.54 -5.83
N PRO A 22 -20.96 -10.88 -5.67
CA PRO A 22 -22.02 -11.54 -4.88
C PRO A 22 -21.98 -11.13 -3.40
N HIS A 23 -20.84 -10.59 -2.97
CA HIS A 23 -20.60 -10.09 -1.62
C HIS A 23 -20.85 -8.59 -1.48
N PHE A 24 -21.22 -7.89 -2.55
CA PHE A 24 -21.45 -6.44 -2.52
C PHE A 24 -22.54 -6.08 -1.49
N ARG A 25 -22.43 -4.89 -0.88
CA ARG A 25 -23.19 -4.39 0.27
C ARG A 25 -22.95 -5.10 1.61
N ARG A 26 -22.60 -6.39 1.60
CA ARG A 26 -22.21 -7.13 2.80
C ARG A 26 -20.74 -6.90 3.13
N CYS A 27 -19.85 -7.19 2.18
CA CYS A 27 -18.41 -6.93 2.26
C CYS A 27 -18.13 -5.43 2.43
N GLY A 28 -17.27 -5.06 3.39
CA GLY A 28 -16.86 -3.68 3.64
C GLY A 28 -15.87 -3.07 2.63
N GLY A 29 -15.44 -3.80 1.59
CA GLY A 29 -14.32 -3.41 0.73
C GLY A 29 -14.63 -2.39 -0.38
N CYS A 30 -15.70 -2.59 -1.17
CA CYS A 30 -15.98 -1.82 -2.38
C CYS A 30 -17.22 -0.95 -2.20
N SER A 31 -17.12 0.18 -1.48
CA SER A 31 -18.32 0.95 -1.09
C SER A 31 -19.06 1.63 -2.24
N TRP A 32 -18.41 1.82 -3.39
CA TRP A 32 -18.94 2.54 -4.56
C TRP A 32 -19.11 1.64 -5.78
N LEU A 33 -19.15 0.31 -5.62
CA LEU A 33 -19.28 -0.62 -6.75
C LEU A 33 -20.59 -0.43 -7.56
N ASP A 34 -21.63 0.14 -6.95
CA ASP A 34 -22.91 0.46 -7.62
C ASP A 34 -22.97 1.86 -8.25
N ILE A 35 -21.85 2.59 -8.25
CA ILE A 35 -21.72 3.90 -8.89
C ILE A 35 -20.94 3.72 -10.19
N ALA A 36 -21.46 4.24 -11.30
CA ALA A 36 -20.76 4.24 -12.59
C ALA A 36 -19.38 4.90 -12.45
N TYR A 37 -18.37 4.37 -13.12
CA TYR A 37 -16.98 4.78 -12.86
C TYR A 37 -16.76 6.27 -13.14
N GLU A 38 -17.35 6.80 -14.19
CA GLU A 38 -17.32 8.22 -14.55
C GLU A 38 -17.91 9.09 -13.43
N GLU A 39 -18.99 8.63 -12.80
CA GLU A 39 -19.58 9.30 -11.64
C GLU A 39 -18.70 9.20 -10.39
N GLN A 40 -17.97 8.09 -10.19
CA GLN A 40 -16.98 7.99 -9.11
C GLN A 40 -15.88 9.04 -9.29
N MET A 41 -15.41 9.23 -10.52
CA MET A 41 -14.38 10.21 -10.87
C MET A 41 -14.86 11.65 -10.64
N GLU A 42 -16.11 11.94 -11.02
CA GLU A 42 -16.77 13.23 -10.74
C GLU A 42 -16.79 13.53 -9.24
N LYS A 43 -17.31 12.60 -8.43
CA LYS A 43 -17.41 12.77 -6.98
C LYS A 43 -16.04 12.98 -6.33
N LYS A 44 -15.00 12.24 -6.76
CA LYS A 44 -13.62 12.42 -6.26
C LYS A 44 -13.07 13.80 -6.60
N ARG A 45 -13.32 14.27 -7.82
CA ARG A 45 -12.91 15.62 -8.27
C ARG A 45 -13.61 16.71 -7.46
N GLU A 46 -14.90 16.62 -7.22
CA GLU A 46 -15.63 17.57 -6.37
C GLU A 46 -15.07 17.62 -4.94
N ILE A 47 -14.73 16.46 -4.37
CA ILE A 47 -14.09 16.36 -3.04
C ILE A 47 -12.76 17.10 -3.07
N LEU A 48 -11.92 16.88 -4.08
CA LEU A 48 -10.62 17.53 -4.20
C LEU A 48 -10.76 19.05 -4.32
N GLU A 49 -11.60 19.51 -5.25
CA GLU A 49 -11.80 20.93 -5.55
C GLU A 49 -12.24 21.71 -4.31
N ARG A 50 -13.18 21.15 -3.54
CA ARG A 50 -13.66 21.75 -2.28
C ARG A 50 -12.53 21.93 -1.27
N HIS A 51 -11.67 20.92 -1.13
CA HIS A 51 -10.57 20.94 -0.16
C HIS A 51 -9.40 21.82 -0.62
N LEU A 52 -9.17 21.92 -1.93
CA LEU A 52 -8.07 22.71 -2.49
C LEU A 52 -8.45 24.16 -2.77
N ALA A 53 -9.73 24.54 -2.75
CA ALA A 53 -10.21 25.90 -2.92
C ALA A 53 -9.39 26.99 -2.18
N PRO A 54 -8.94 26.79 -0.92
CA PRO A 54 -8.14 27.79 -0.20
C PRO A 54 -6.73 28.03 -0.76
N PHE A 55 -6.18 27.14 -1.58
CA PHE A 55 -4.82 27.24 -2.12
C PHE A 55 -4.84 27.94 -3.49
N THR A 56 -4.99 29.26 -3.48
CA THR A 56 -5.00 30.10 -4.68
C THR A 56 -3.60 30.16 -5.31
N GLY A 57 -3.46 29.67 -6.54
CA GLY A 57 -2.16 29.53 -7.22
C GLY A 57 -1.61 28.11 -7.31
N CYS A 58 -2.33 27.11 -6.80
CA CYS A 58 -2.06 25.71 -7.06
C CYS A 58 -2.61 25.30 -8.43
N GLU A 59 -1.74 24.84 -9.33
CA GLU A 59 -2.12 24.16 -10.57
C GLU A 59 -2.70 22.77 -10.24
N ARG A 60 -3.96 22.55 -10.57
CA ARG A 60 -4.66 21.29 -10.30
C ARG A 60 -4.75 20.50 -11.59
N GLU A 61 -4.09 19.35 -11.63
CA GLU A 61 -4.26 18.42 -12.74
C GLU A 61 -5.57 17.65 -12.62
N GLU A 62 -6.04 17.16 -13.76
CA GLU A 62 -7.18 16.26 -13.80
C GLU A 62 -6.90 14.98 -13.00
N LEU A 63 -7.93 14.46 -12.34
CA LEU A 63 -7.86 13.17 -11.65
C LEU A 63 -7.55 12.07 -12.65
N ILE A 64 -6.37 11.50 -12.49
CA ILE A 64 -5.87 10.43 -13.34
C ILE A 64 -6.65 9.15 -13.01
N PRO A 65 -7.38 8.57 -13.99
CA PRO A 65 -8.17 7.37 -13.77
C PRO A 65 -7.29 6.15 -13.48
N ALA A 66 -7.88 5.17 -12.81
CA ALA A 66 -7.27 3.88 -12.60
C ALA A 66 -7.11 3.18 -13.95
N LEU A 67 -5.92 2.63 -14.21
CA LEU A 67 -5.67 1.79 -15.38
C LEU A 67 -6.57 0.54 -15.38
N ASP A 68 -6.74 -0.07 -14.21
CA ASP A 68 -7.62 -1.21 -13.98
C ASP A 68 -8.52 -0.93 -12.78
N GLN A 69 -9.83 -1.07 -12.98
CA GLN A 69 -10.83 -0.87 -11.92
C GLN A 69 -10.99 -2.10 -11.01
N PHE A 70 -10.57 -3.26 -11.49
CA PHE A 70 -10.71 -4.56 -10.84
C PHE A 70 -9.37 -5.28 -10.80
N HIS A 71 -9.23 -6.23 -9.88
CA HIS A 71 -8.05 -7.10 -9.72
C HIS A 71 -6.70 -6.38 -9.55
N TYR A 72 -6.71 -5.07 -9.28
CA TYR A 72 -5.51 -4.24 -9.17
C TYR A 72 -4.75 -4.41 -7.84
N ARG A 73 -5.43 -4.85 -6.76
CA ARG A 73 -4.80 -4.95 -5.44
C ARG A 73 -3.74 -6.04 -5.42
N ASN A 74 -2.57 -5.69 -4.95
CA ASN A 74 -1.44 -6.60 -4.73
C ASN A 74 -1.35 -7.11 -3.27
N LYS A 75 -2.23 -6.63 -2.39
CA LYS A 75 -2.36 -7.10 -1.00
C LYS A 75 -3.83 -7.16 -0.56
N MET A 76 -4.18 -8.22 0.13
CA MET A 76 -5.42 -8.36 0.90
C MET A 76 -5.15 -9.02 2.25
N GLU A 77 -6.00 -8.70 3.23
CA GLU A 77 -6.02 -9.30 4.56
C GLU A 77 -7.43 -9.80 4.80
N PHE A 78 -7.59 -11.10 5.00
CA PHE A 78 -8.87 -11.75 5.27
C PHE A 78 -8.93 -12.15 6.74
N THR A 79 -10.11 -12.03 7.34
CA THR A 79 -10.37 -12.41 8.74
C THR A 79 -11.15 -13.71 8.77
N PHE A 80 -10.78 -14.60 9.69
CA PHE A 80 -11.54 -15.82 9.97
C PHE A 80 -12.74 -15.53 10.87
N GLY A 81 -13.83 -16.26 10.69
CA GLY A 81 -15.03 -16.22 11.54
C GLY A 81 -15.81 -17.53 11.45
N GLY A 82 -17.00 -17.58 12.05
CA GLY A 82 -17.79 -18.83 12.11
C GLY A 82 -17.36 -19.72 13.28
N SER A 83 -17.31 -21.03 13.06
CA SER A 83 -16.83 -22.04 14.01
C SER A 83 -15.90 -23.05 13.32
N ALA A 84 -15.34 -24.01 14.08
CA ALA A 84 -14.57 -25.11 13.49
C ALA A 84 -15.37 -25.96 12.47
N GLU A 85 -16.68 -26.15 12.67
CA GLU A 85 -17.53 -26.96 11.77
C GLU A 85 -17.95 -26.20 10.50
N GLU A 86 -18.07 -24.88 10.60
CA GLU A 86 -18.43 -23.96 9.53
C GLU A 86 -17.49 -22.73 9.50
N PRO A 87 -16.22 -22.92 9.09
CA PRO A 87 -15.26 -21.83 9.07
C PRO A 87 -15.58 -20.86 7.93
N LEU A 88 -15.63 -19.57 8.27
CA LEU A 88 -15.78 -18.47 7.33
C LEU A 88 -14.44 -17.75 7.18
N ILE A 89 -14.16 -17.27 5.98
CA ILE A 89 -12.99 -16.44 5.73
C ILE A 89 -13.34 -15.35 4.73
N GLY A 90 -13.00 -14.10 5.05
CA GLY A 90 -13.31 -12.99 4.17
C GLY A 90 -13.13 -11.63 4.80
N GLN A 91 -14.07 -10.74 4.57
CA GLN A 91 -14.03 -9.36 5.07
C GLN A 91 -15.09 -9.13 6.12
N HIS A 92 -14.84 -8.18 7.01
CA HIS A 92 -15.86 -7.69 7.92
C HIS A 92 -17.05 -7.12 7.15
N TYR A 93 -18.24 -7.32 7.71
CA TYR A 93 -19.44 -6.67 7.20
C TYR A 93 -19.31 -5.15 7.30
N LYS A 94 -19.89 -4.41 6.36
CA LYS A 94 -19.95 -2.95 6.46
C LYS A 94 -20.62 -2.55 7.78
N GLY A 95 -19.90 -1.80 8.61
CA GLY A 95 -20.39 -1.34 9.92
C GLY A 95 -20.38 -2.39 11.05
N SER A 96 -19.78 -3.58 10.84
CA SER A 96 -19.67 -4.60 11.89
C SER A 96 -18.28 -5.23 11.92
N PHE A 97 -17.62 -5.13 13.07
CA PHE A 97 -16.32 -5.77 13.31
C PHE A 97 -16.42 -7.23 13.78
N HIS A 98 -17.63 -7.79 13.89
CA HIS A 98 -17.83 -9.14 14.42
C HIS A 98 -18.42 -10.13 13.41
N ARG A 99 -19.10 -9.62 12.37
CA ARG A 99 -19.62 -10.47 11.28
C ARG A 99 -18.62 -10.50 10.14
N ILE A 100 -18.30 -11.70 9.70
CA ILE A 100 -17.42 -11.97 8.56
C ILE A 100 -18.27 -12.44 7.38
N GLU A 101 -18.15 -11.75 6.25
CA GLU A 101 -18.73 -12.19 4.97
C GLU A 101 -17.80 -13.24 4.38
N ASN A 102 -18.32 -14.45 4.18
CA ASN A 102 -17.55 -15.55 3.61
C ASN A 102 -17.32 -15.31 2.12
N LEU A 103 -16.09 -14.93 1.75
CA LEU A 103 -15.76 -14.57 0.38
C LEU A 103 -15.45 -15.81 -0.46
N THR A 104 -16.09 -15.91 -1.62
CA THR A 104 -15.79 -16.91 -2.65
C THR A 104 -14.98 -16.32 -3.81
N ARG A 105 -15.02 -14.99 -3.97
CA ARG A 105 -14.20 -14.23 -4.92
C ARG A 105 -13.99 -12.79 -4.44
N CYS A 106 -13.00 -12.10 -5.00
CA CYS A 106 -12.77 -10.67 -4.76
C CYS A 106 -12.53 -9.94 -6.09
N LEU A 107 -13.34 -8.93 -6.41
CA LEU A 107 -13.15 -8.12 -7.63
C LEU A 107 -12.00 -7.11 -7.51
N LEU A 108 -11.40 -6.91 -6.33
CA LEU A 108 -10.26 -5.99 -6.17
C LEU A 108 -8.92 -6.71 -6.17
N PHE A 109 -8.89 -7.99 -5.76
CA PHE A 109 -7.66 -8.77 -5.62
C PHE A 109 -7.55 -9.80 -6.73
N ASP A 110 -6.48 -10.58 -6.72
CA ASP A 110 -6.22 -11.64 -7.69
C ASP A 110 -7.41 -12.60 -7.87
N GLU A 111 -7.76 -12.91 -9.12
CA GLU A 111 -8.91 -13.77 -9.46
C GLU A 111 -8.80 -15.18 -8.86
N ARG A 112 -7.56 -15.67 -8.65
CA ARG A 112 -7.27 -17.02 -8.11
C ARG A 112 -7.54 -17.12 -6.62
N ILE A 113 -7.85 -16.02 -5.94
CA ILE A 113 -8.04 -16.01 -4.48
C ILE A 113 -9.22 -16.88 -4.04
N GLY A 114 -10.23 -17.08 -4.88
CA GLY A 114 -11.38 -17.93 -4.56
C GLY A 114 -10.96 -19.37 -4.22
N GLU A 115 -10.09 -19.96 -5.04
CA GLU A 115 -9.57 -21.32 -4.87
C GLU A 115 -8.70 -21.45 -3.60
N VAL A 116 -7.94 -20.41 -3.29
CA VAL A 116 -7.12 -20.33 -2.08
C VAL A 116 -8.01 -20.28 -0.84
N LEU A 117 -9.01 -19.39 -0.82
CA LEU A 117 -9.92 -19.26 0.31
C LEU A 117 -10.72 -20.55 0.54
N GLU A 118 -11.12 -21.25 -0.53
CA GLU A 118 -11.79 -22.54 -0.39
C GLU A 118 -10.87 -23.60 0.22
N THR A 119 -9.65 -23.74 -0.29
CA THR A 119 -8.66 -24.69 0.26
C THR A 119 -8.37 -24.39 1.74
N VAL A 120 -8.30 -23.12 2.12
CA VAL A 120 -8.10 -22.70 3.53
C VAL A 120 -9.29 -23.09 4.40
N ARG A 121 -10.53 -22.91 3.92
CA ARG A 121 -11.74 -23.32 4.65
C ARG A 121 -11.81 -24.82 4.85
N GLU A 122 -11.55 -25.60 3.80
CA GLU A 122 -11.53 -27.07 3.86
C GLU A 122 -10.49 -27.54 4.88
N TYR A 123 -9.29 -26.96 4.85
CA TYR A 123 -8.24 -27.28 5.82
C TYR A 123 -8.65 -26.92 7.25
N ALA A 124 -9.12 -25.69 7.48
CA ALA A 124 -9.55 -25.23 8.80
C ALA A 124 -10.63 -26.13 9.39
N LYS A 125 -11.59 -26.57 8.57
CA LYS A 125 -12.65 -27.51 8.97
C LYS A 125 -12.09 -28.88 9.30
N SER A 126 -11.24 -29.43 8.43
CA SER A 126 -10.66 -30.77 8.60
C SER A 126 -9.78 -30.88 9.85
N ALA A 127 -9.06 -29.80 10.18
CA ALA A 127 -8.20 -29.69 11.36
C ALA A 127 -8.94 -29.18 12.60
N ALA A 128 -10.27 -28.99 12.53
CA ALA A 128 -11.13 -28.50 13.61
C ALA A 128 -10.59 -27.20 14.27
N LEU A 129 -10.12 -26.26 13.44
CA LEU A 129 -9.49 -25.03 13.92
C LEU A 129 -10.53 -23.95 14.18
N GLU A 130 -10.62 -23.52 15.45
CA GLU A 130 -11.55 -22.47 15.85
C GLU A 130 -11.09 -21.07 15.38
N PRO A 131 -11.98 -20.28 14.76
CA PRO A 131 -11.74 -18.86 14.52
C PRO A 131 -11.57 -18.06 15.82
N TYR A 132 -10.66 -17.10 15.83
CA TYR A 132 -10.45 -16.20 16.95
C TYR A 132 -11.61 -15.21 17.09
N ASN A 133 -12.11 -15.06 18.30
CA ASN A 133 -13.19 -14.14 18.64
C ASN A 133 -12.63 -12.96 19.47
N PRO A 134 -12.64 -11.73 18.93
CA PRO A 134 -12.05 -10.58 19.61
C PRO A 134 -12.84 -10.09 20.82
N LYS A 135 -14.05 -10.61 21.09
CA LYS A 135 -14.83 -10.30 22.30
C LYS A 135 -14.51 -11.22 23.46
N THR A 136 -14.37 -12.52 23.18
CA THR A 136 -14.12 -13.54 24.21
C THR A 136 -12.63 -13.83 24.36
N HIS A 137 -11.81 -13.40 23.40
CA HIS A 137 -10.38 -13.69 23.30
C HIS A 137 -10.08 -15.19 23.25
N ALA A 138 -11.03 -15.98 22.75
CA ALA A 138 -10.91 -17.41 22.53
C ALA A 138 -10.80 -17.72 21.04
N GLY A 139 -10.32 -18.93 20.72
CA GLY A 139 -10.10 -19.39 19.34
C GLY A 139 -8.67 -19.14 18.86
N PHE A 140 -8.41 -19.50 17.61
CA PHE A 140 -7.07 -19.74 17.10
C PHE A 140 -6.78 -19.03 15.78
N LEU A 141 -7.59 -19.27 14.74
CA LEU A 141 -7.39 -18.69 13.41
C LEU A 141 -7.77 -17.21 13.41
N ARG A 142 -6.84 -16.32 13.06
CA ARG A 142 -7.09 -14.87 13.08
C ARG A 142 -7.27 -14.30 11.69
N HIS A 143 -6.21 -14.36 10.90
CA HIS A 143 -6.21 -13.76 9.57
C HIS A 143 -5.46 -14.63 8.56
N LEU A 144 -5.82 -14.48 7.30
CA LEU A 144 -5.00 -14.89 6.16
C LEU A 144 -4.64 -13.63 5.39
N LYS A 145 -3.35 -13.32 5.29
CA LYS A 145 -2.90 -12.26 4.38
C LYS A 145 -2.48 -12.90 3.06
N ALA A 146 -2.80 -12.24 1.97
CA ALA A 146 -2.36 -12.61 0.64
C ALA A 146 -1.67 -11.42 -0.02
N ARG A 147 -0.49 -11.64 -0.60
CA ARG A 147 0.20 -10.68 -1.47
C ARG A 147 0.38 -11.29 -2.84
N CYS A 148 0.24 -10.51 -3.89
CA CYS A 148 0.43 -10.95 -5.27
C CYS A 148 1.27 -9.93 -6.03
N SER A 149 2.39 -10.36 -6.59
CA SER A 149 3.19 -9.54 -7.50
C SER A 149 2.45 -9.38 -8.82
N LYS A 150 2.14 -8.14 -9.20
CA LYS A 150 1.51 -7.83 -10.48
C LYS A 150 2.48 -7.98 -11.65
N THR A 151 3.78 -7.91 -11.38
CA THR A 151 4.81 -8.13 -12.40
C THR A 151 4.94 -9.62 -12.77
N SER A 152 4.92 -10.51 -11.78
CA SER A 152 5.23 -11.94 -11.98
C SER A 152 4.02 -12.88 -11.87
N GLY A 153 2.92 -12.42 -11.28
CA GLY A 153 1.76 -13.25 -10.93
C GLY A 153 2.01 -14.20 -9.75
N GLU A 154 3.15 -14.11 -9.07
CA GLU A 154 3.47 -14.92 -7.89
C GLU A 154 2.69 -14.42 -6.66
N MET A 155 2.24 -15.37 -5.84
CA MET A 155 1.47 -15.12 -4.62
C MET A 155 2.24 -15.57 -3.37
N MET A 156 2.10 -14.79 -2.31
CA MET A 156 2.56 -15.08 -0.96
C MET A 156 1.35 -15.16 -0.03
N LEU A 157 1.28 -16.21 0.77
CA LEU A 157 0.27 -16.39 1.82
C LEU A 157 0.90 -16.27 3.19
N ILE A 158 0.18 -15.66 4.14
CA ILE A 158 0.59 -15.55 5.54
C ILE A 158 -0.61 -15.95 6.40
N LEU A 159 -0.54 -17.13 7.01
CA LEU A 159 -1.52 -17.58 8.00
C LEU A 159 -1.18 -16.97 9.36
N VAL A 160 -2.13 -16.28 9.99
CA VAL A 160 -1.97 -15.64 11.30
C VAL A 160 -2.84 -16.34 12.33
N THR A 161 -2.25 -16.81 13.43
CA THR A 161 -2.93 -17.49 14.53
C THR A 161 -2.70 -16.79 15.87
N ALA A 162 -3.50 -17.13 16.88
CA ALA A 162 -3.39 -16.57 18.23
C ALA A 162 -2.19 -17.12 19.04
N GLY A 163 -1.62 -18.26 18.63
CA GLY A 163 -0.51 -18.93 19.29
C GLY A 163 0.17 -19.95 18.37
N ASP A 164 1.15 -20.68 18.90
CA ASP A 164 1.94 -21.67 18.14
C ASP A 164 1.06 -22.73 17.46
N PHE A 165 1.38 -23.07 16.20
CA PHE A 165 0.59 -23.98 15.37
C PHE A 165 1.40 -25.22 14.97
N ALA A 166 1.07 -26.37 15.54
CA ALA A 166 1.72 -27.63 15.19
C ALA A 166 1.45 -28.07 13.73
N GLY A 167 0.31 -27.65 13.14
CA GLY A 167 -0.06 -27.95 11.76
C GLY A 167 0.50 -26.99 10.72
N ALA A 168 1.42 -26.08 11.08
CA ALA A 168 1.91 -25.04 10.17
C ALA A 168 2.56 -25.63 8.91
N ASP A 169 3.41 -26.66 9.05
CA ASP A 169 4.05 -27.32 7.90
C ASP A 169 3.05 -28.06 7.01
N GLU A 170 2.01 -28.66 7.61
CA GLU A 170 0.94 -29.30 6.85
C GLU A 170 0.15 -28.27 6.05
N PHE A 171 -0.18 -27.13 6.67
CA PHE A 171 -0.80 -26.01 5.99
C PHE A 171 0.04 -25.50 4.80
N ALA A 172 1.36 -25.45 4.89
CA ALA A 172 2.18 -25.07 3.73
C ALA A 172 2.10 -26.08 2.59
N LYS A 173 2.13 -27.39 2.90
CA LYS A 173 2.09 -28.47 1.89
C LYS A 173 0.82 -28.45 1.04
N ILE A 174 -0.33 -28.06 1.60
CA ILE A 174 -1.58 -28.02 0.82
C ILE A 174 -1.50 -27.02 -0.36
N PHE A 175 -0.61 -26.03 -0.28
CA PHE A 175 -0.45 -25.02 -1.32
C PHE A 175 0.59 -25.35 -2.38
N GLU A 176 1.36 -26.44 -2.23
CA GLU A 176 2.31 -26.90 -3.25
C GLU A 176 1.61 -27.25 -4.57
N LYS A 177 0.32 -27.62 -4.51
CA LYS A 177 -0.53 -27.86 -5.70
C LYS A 177 -0.78 -26.60 -6.54
N PHE A 178 -0.61 -25.40 -5.99
CA PHE A 178 -0.84 -24.14 -6.69
C PHE A 178 0.49 -23.55 -7.18
N PRO A 179 0.82 -23.67 -8.48
CA PRO A 179 2.13 -23.28 -8.98
C PRO A 179 2.41 -21.78 -8.83
N PHE A 180 1.38 -20.94 -8.66
CA PHE A 180 1.52 -19.50 -8.47
C PHE A 180 1.81 -19.10 -7.02
N ILE A 181 1.59 -19.98 -6.03
CA ILE A 181 1.96 -19.69 -4.64
C ILE A 181 3.43 -20.02 -4.49
N LYS A 182 4.26 -18.98 -4.34
CA LYS A 182 5.71 -19.11 -4.26
C LYS A 182 6.25 -18.85 -2.86
N SER A 183 5.40 -18.49 -1.91
CA SER A 183 5.81 -18.17 -0.55
C SER A 183 4.66 -18.44 0.41
N VAL A 184 4.91 -19.23 1.45
CA VAL A 184 3.95 -19.48 2.52
C VAL A 184 4.60 -19.19 3.87
N TYR A 185 3.96 -18.31 4.62
CA TYR A 185 4.38 -17.84 5.92
C TYR A 185 3.35 -18.22 6.98
N TYR A 186 3.87 -18.34 8.20
CA TYR A 186 3.10 -18.52 9.41
C TYR A 186 3.45 -17.42 10.40
N GLY A 187 2.44 -16.72 10.91
CA GLY A 187 2.58 -15.62 11.86
C GLY A 187 1.78 -15.86 13.13
N ILE A 188 2.28 -15.34 14.25
CA ILE A 188 1.60 -15.39 15.55
C ILE A 188 1.22 -13.97 15.97
N ASN A 189 -0.02 -13.80 16.38
CA ASN A 189 -0.49 -12.60 17.07
C ASN A 189 -1.30 -12.99 18.32
N SER A 190 -0.62 -12.95 19.47
CA SER A 190 -1.20 -13.26 20.78
C SER A 190 -1.92 -12.07 21.42
N ARG A 191 -1.92 -10.90 20.77
CA ARG A 191 -2.55 -9.69 21.31
C ARG A 191 -4.07 -9.80 21.27
N LEU A 192 -4.71 -9.17 22.24
CA LEU A 192 -6.17 -9.14 22.34
C LEU A 192 -6.82 -8.42 21.15
N SER A 193 -6.16 -7.37 20.64
CA SER A 193 -6.62 -6.54 19.53
C SER A 193 -6.74 -7.32 18.22
N ASP A 194 -7.82 -7.08 17.48
CA ASP A 194 -8.06 -7.68 16.15
C ASP A 194 -7.27 -6.94 15.06
N ILE A 195 -5.96 -7.15 15.05
CA ILE A 195 -5.03 -6.60 14.06
C ILE A 195 -4.32 -7.73 13.32
N ALA A 196 -4.04 -7.53 12.05
CA ALA A 196 -3.39 -8.56 11.25
C ALA A 196 -1.87 -8.69 11.53
N ASP A 197 -1.24 -7.70 12.15
CA ASP A 197 0.20 -7.66 12.46
C ASP A 197 0.69 -8.92 13.18
N CYS A 198 1.90 -9.37 12.85
CA CYS A 198 2.50 -10.55 13.46
C CYS A 198 3.58 -10.15 14.48
N GLU A 199 3.57 -10.79 15.64
CA GLU A 199 4.62 -10.66 16.65
C GLU A 199 5.81 -11.57 16.35
N LYS A 200 5.52 -12.73 15.76
CA LYS A 200 6.51 -13.67 15.22
C LYS A 200 6.05 -14.07 13.83
N LEU A 201 7.02 -14.31 12.95
CA LEU A 201 6.77 -14.67 11.57
C LEU A 201 7.82 -15.69 11.10
N PHE A 202 7.35 -16.78 10.51
CA PHE A 202 8.13 -17.94 10.10
C PHE A 202 7.86 -18.26 8.64
N LEU A 203 8.91 -18.36 7.83
CA LEU A 203 8.79 -18.90 6.47
C LEU A 203 8.60 -20.41 6.57
N LEU A 204 7.50 -20.93 6.04
CA LEU A 204 7.22 -22.36 6.01
C LEU A 204 7.72 -23.01 4.70
N GLY A 205 7.68 -22.26 3.59
CA GLY A 205 8.16 -22.76 2.32
C GLY A 205 8.20 -21.72 1.21
N GLY A 206 9.10 -21.92 0.25
CA GLY A 206 9.25 -21.07 -0.92
C GLY A 206 10.17 -19.88 -0.70
N LYS A 207 9.85 -18.75 -1.35
CA LYS A 207 10.64 -17.51 -1.35
C LYS A 207 10.41 -16.71 -0.08
N GLU A 208 11.45 -16.03 0.41
CA GLU A 208 11.34 -15.09 1.53
C GLU A 208 10.56 -13.81 1.17
N TYR A 209 10.54 -13.45 -0.10
CA TYR A 209 9.89 -12.25 -0.58
C TYR A 209 9.42 -12.42 -2.02
N LEU A 210 8.44 -11.60 -2.41
CA LEU A 210 8.09 -11.40 -3.81
C LEU A 210 8.89 -10.21 -4.38
N THR A 211 8.85 -10.06 -5.68
CA THR A 211 9.45 -8.91 -6.36
C THR A 211 8.42 -8.22 -7.24
N GLU A 212 8.37 -6.89 -7.15
CA GLU A 212 7.68 -6.04 -8.12
C GLU A 212 8.71 -5.28 -8.96
N ASN A 213 8.35 -4.97 -10.20
CA ASN A 213 9.17 -4.13 -11.07
C ASN A 213 8.35 -2.93 -11.53
N ILE A 214 8.89 -1.73 -11.33
CA ILE A 214 8.32 -0.48 -11.83
C ILE A 214 9.40 0.23 -12.63
N ASP A 215 9.20 0.36 -13.93
CA ASP A 215 10.12 0.97 -14.90
C ASP A 215 11.58 0.52 -14.76
N GLY A 216 11.81 -0.77 -14.52
CA GLY A 216 13.15 -1.35 -14.36
C GLY A 216 13.70 -1.27 -12.94
N THR A 217 13.05 -0.56 -12.02
CA THR A 217 13.38 -0.57 -10.58
C THR A 217 12.71 -1.76 -9.91
N SER A 218 13.50 -2.58 -9.23
CA SER A 218 13.05 -3.78 -8.52
C SER A 218 12.71 -3.48 -7.07
N PHE A 219 11.54 -3.92 -6.60
CA PHE A 219 11.07 -3.75 -5.22
C PHE A 219 10.85 -5.12 -4.58
N ILE A 220 11.60 -5.40 -3.52
CA ILE A 220 11.41 -6.53 -2.63
C ILE A 220 10.16 -6.28 -1.78
N ILE A 221 9.21 -7.20 -1.92
CA ILE A 221 7.96 -7.21 -1.17
C ILE A 221 8.05 -8.31 -0.12
N SER A 222 8.45 -7.93 1.09
CA SER A 222 8.47 -8.82 2.24
C SER A 222 7.04 -9.09 2.76
N PRO A 223 6.83 -10.01 3.71
CA PRO A 223 5.49 -10.32 4.23
C PRO A 223 4.78 -9.18 4.97
N GLU A 224 5.53 -8.29 5.62
CA GLU A 224 4.96 -7.21 6.44
C GLU A 224 5.30 -5.80 5.95
N SER A 225 6.27 -5.63 5.03
CA SER A 225 6.61 -4.30 4.50
C SER A 225 5.42 -3.63 3.83
N PHE A 226 5.26 -2.32 4.00
CA PHE A 226 4.30 -1.56 3.20
C PHE A 226 4.74 -1.52 1.73
N PHE A 227 3.75 -1.56 0.83
CA PHE A 227 3.91 -1.27 -0.60
C PHE A 227 2.56 -0.75 -1.09
N GLN A 228 2.59 0.16 -2.07
CA GLN A 228 1.37 0.75 -2.60
C GLN A 228 0.47 -0.34 -3.19
N PRO A 229 -0.82 -0.41 -2.83
CA PRO A 229 -1.66 -1.57 -3.13
C PRO A 229 -2.00 -1.72 -4.61
N ASN A 230 -1.86 -0.66 -5.42
CA ASN A 230 -2.09 -0.68 -6.86
C ASN A 230 -0.76 -0.46 -7.59
N THR A 231 -0.08 -1.55 -8.00
CA THR A 231 1.26 -1.48 -8.61
C THR A 231 1.26 -0.68 -9.91
N MET A 232 0.24 -0.85 -10.75
CA MET A 232 0.15 -0.17 -12.06
C MET A 232 -0.03 1.34 -11.89
N MET A 233 -0.91 1.76 -10.98
CA MET A 233 -1.07 3.18 -10.68
C MET A 233 0.13 3.77 -9.93
N SER A 234 0.84 2.97 -9.13
CA SER A 234 2.10 3.42 -8.51
C SER A 234 3.16 3.76 -9.55
N ALA A 235 3.27 2.98 -10.63
CA ALA A 235 4.17 3.27 -11.74
C ALA A 235 3.88 4.63 -12.37
N MET A 236 2.60 4.88 -12.67
CA MET A 236 2.16 6.16 -13.25
C MET A 236 2.41 7.32 -12.30
N MET A 237 2.07 7.14 -11.01
CA MET A 237 2.26 8.15 -9.98
C MET A 237 3.74 8.50 -9.78
N TYR A 238 4.60 7.50 -9.64
CA TYR A 238 6.04 7.70 -9.49
C TYR A 238 6.67 8.34 -10.73
N GLY A 239 6.24 7.95 -11.94
CA GLY A 239 6.68 8.57 -13.18
C GLY A 239 6.33 10.07 -13.23
N LYS A 240 5.06 10.42 -12.99
CA LYS A 240 4.58 11.81 -12.95
C LYS A 240 5.28 12.62 -11.86
N ALA A 241 5.44 12.05 -10.68
CA ALA A 241 6.11 12.69 -9.56
C ALA A 241 7.60 12.96 -9.85
N ARG A 242 8.30 12.01 -10.46
CA ARG A 242 9.70 12.17 -10.92
C ARG A 242 9.80 13.28 -11.96
N ASP A 243 8.91 13.31 -12.93
CA ASP A 243 8.94 14.32 -14.00
C ASP A 243 8.70 15.73 -13.43
N MET A 244 7.82 15.84 -12.43
CA MET A 244 7.58 17.08 -11.69
C MET A 244 8.79 17.54 -10.85
N MET A 245 9.64 16.61 -10.41
CA MET A 245 10.90 16.94 -9.74
C MET A 245 11.99 17.42 -10.71
N GLY A 246 11.92 17.09 -12.01
CA GLY A 246 12.87 17.58 -13.00
C GLY A 246 14.34 17.30 -12.64
N LEU A 247 14.64 16.13 -12.09
CA LEU A 247 15.98 15.77 -11.60
C LEU A 247 17.01 15.74 -12.74
N THR A 248 18.17 16.34 -12.50
CA THR A 248 19.32 16.39 -13.42
C THR A 248 20.42 15.40 -13.04
N GLY A 249 20.38 14.84 -11.82
CA GLY A 249 21.45 14.00 -11.26
C GLY A 249 22.33 14.73 -10.25
N GLU A 250 22.12 16.03 -10.05
CA GLU A 250 22.90 16.86 -9.12
C GLU A 250 22.18 17.13 -7.79
N GLU A 251 20.92 16.70 -7.68
CA GLU A 251 20.05 17.03 -6.56
C GLU A 251 20.30 16.15 -5.33
N TYR A 252 20.27 16.79 -4.16
CA TYR A 252 20.22 16.10 -2.87
C TYR A 252 18.78 15.97 -2.40
N VAL A 253 18.36 14.74 -2.10
CA VAL A 253 16.96 14.43 -1.78
C VAL A 253 16.84 13.86 -0.36
N LEU A 254 15.86 14.36 0.39
CA LEU A 254 15.38 13.74 1.62
C LEU A 254 14.15 12.88 1.31
N ASP A 255 14.13 11.63 1.74
CA ASP A 255 12.96 10.75 1.62
C ASP A 255 12.51 10.35 3.02
N LEU A 256 11.39 10.92 3.48
CA LEU A 256 10.91 10.78 4.86
C LEU A 256 9.64 9.94 4.87
N TYR A 257 9.52 9.09 5.89
CA TYR A 257 8.52 8.00 5.89
C TYR A 257 8.75 7.03 4.73
N SER A 258 10.04 6.78 4.46
CA SER A 258 10.52 6.13 3.25
C SER A 258 10.10 4.66 3.14
N GLY A 259 9.64 4.03 4.22
CA GLY A 259 9.23 2.62 4.22
C GLY A 259 10.37 1.71 3.76
N SER A 260 10.09 0.82 2.81
CA SER A 260 11.09 -0.02 2.15
C SER A 260 11.77 0.66 0.95
N GLY A 261 11.60 1.97 0.80
CA GLY A 261 12.22 2.81 -0.22
C GLY A 261 11.31 3.19 -1.40
N GLY A 262 9.99 3.28 -1.27
CA GLY A 262 9.05 3.47 -2.41
C GLY A 262 9.48 4.48 -3.49
N MET A 263 9.12 5.76 -3.34
CA MET A 263 9.48 6.79 -4.33
C MET A 263 10.99 7.10 -4.31
N GLY A 264 11.64 7.07 -3.14
CA GLY A 264 13.07 7.33 -3.02
C GLY A 264 13.94 6.37 -3.85
N LEU A 265 13.71 5.05 -3.76
CA LEU A 265 14.41 4.05 -4.57
C LEU A 265 14.17 4.27 -6.06
N TYR A 266 12.93 4.60 -6.43
CA TYR A 266 12.55 4.83 -7.82
C TYR A 266 13.34 5.98 -8.47
N ILE A 267 13.68 7.02 -7.71
CA ILE A 267 14.42 8.19 -8.22
C ILE A 267 15.91 8.19 -7.89
N ALA A 268 16.40 7.29 -7.04
CA ALA A 268 17.76 7.33 -6.52
C ALA A 268 18.85 7.35 -7.61
N LYS A 269 18.68 6.59 -8.70
CA LYS A 269 19.63 6.59 -9.83
C LYS A 269 19.70 7.91 -10.60
N LYS A 270 18.73 8.80 -10.38
CA LYS A 270 18.62 10.11 -11.04
C LYS A 270 18.88 11.27 -10.08
N SER A 271 19.27 11.02 -8.84
CA SER A 271 19.67 12.04 -7.89
C SER A 271 21.17 11.93 -7.59
N LYS A 272 21.75 12.99 -7.01
CA LYS A 272 23.15 12.96 -6.57
C LYS A 272 23.31 12.11 -5.32
N TYR A 273 22.41 12.31 -4.36
CA TYR A 273 22.41 11.56 -3.12
C TYR A 273 21.03 11.58 -2.46
N LEU A 274 20.61 10.44 -1.93
CA LEU A 274 19.35 10.24 -1.23
C LEU A 274 19.60 9.97 0.26
N TYR A 275 18.88 10.67 1.13
CA TYR A 275 18.84 10.36 2.57
C TYR A 275 17.44 9.88 2.91
N SER A 276 17.29 8.62 3.31
CA SER A 276 15.99 8.01 3.57
C SER A 276 15.79 7.76 5.06
N ILE A 277 14.79 8.39 5.68
CA ILE A 277 14.43 8.19 7.09
C ILE A 277 13.18 7.32 7.19
N GLU A 278 13.27 6.25 7.96
CA GLU A 278 12.17 5.34 8.25
C GLU A 278 12.20 4.94 9.74
N LEU A 279 11.02 4.86 10.37
CA LEU A 279 10.90 4.54 11.79
C LEU A 279 11.14 3.05 12.06
N GLN A 280 10.60 2.18 11.20
CA GLN A 280 10.60 0.73 11.38
C GLN A 280 11.90 0.11 10.88
N LYS A 281 12.59 -0.62 11.77
CA LYS A 281 13.90 -1.21 11.48
C LYS A 281 13.83 -2.24 10.36
N GLU A 282 12.75 -3.02 10.32
CA GLU A 282 12.49 -4.05 9.33
C GLU A 282 12.35 -3.43 7.94
N SER A 283 11.62 -2.30 7.84
CA SER A 283 11.48 -1.54 6.60
C SER A 283 12.83 -1.00 6.10
N VAL A 284 13.67 -0.49 7.01
CA VAL A 284 15.04 -0.04 6.68
C VAL A 284 15.91 -1.21 6.18
N ASP A 285 15.77 -2.39 6.75
CA ASP A 285 16.54 -3.57 6.31
C ASP A 285 16.09 -4.04 4.92
N ILE A 286 14.79 -4.02 4.63
CA ILE A 286 14.29 -4.27 3.27
C ILE A 286 14.76 -3.17 2.31
N MET A 287 14.78 -1.89 2.73
CA MET A 287 15.29 -0.79 1.91
C MET A 287 16.75 -1.00 1.53
N LYS A 288 17.60 -1.43 2.47
CA LYS A 288 19.01 -1.77 2.17
C LYS A 288 19.12 -2.90 1.14
N LYS A 289 18.30 -3.95 1.27
CA LYS A 289 18.23 -5.04 0.28
C LYS A 289 17.78 -4.52 -1.09
N ASN A 290 16.79 -3.61 -1.12
CA ASN A 290 16.31 -2.96 -2.33
C ASN A 290 17.39 -2.12 -3.01
N LEU A 291 18.11 -1.30 -2.26
CA LEU A 291 19.22 -0.50 -2.78
C LEU A 291 20.29 -1.39 -3.41
N ALA A 292 20.72 -2.44 -2.70
CA ALA A 292 21.68 -3.41 -3.21
C ALA A 292 21.18 -4.13 -4.48
N ALA A 293 19.94 -4.59 -4.48
CA ALA A 293 19.33 -5.29 -5.62
C ALA A 293 19.23 -4.43 -6.89
N ASN A 294 19.22 -3.11 -6.74
CA ASN A 294 19.19 -2.16 -7.85
C ASN A 294 20.56 -1.56 -8.18
N GLY A 295 21.63 -1.92 -7.44
CA GLY A 295 22.96 -1.33 -7.61
C GLY A 295 23.00 0.16 -7.27
N ILE A 296 22.27 0.57 -6.23
CA ILE A 296 22.19 1.97 -5.79
C ILE A 296 23.11 2.17 -4.59
N GLU A 297 24.16 2.97 -4.78
CA GLU A 297 25.17 3.26 -3.75
C GLU A 297 25.07 4.69 -3.22
N ASN A 298 24.33 5.56 -3.89
CA ASN A 298 24.17 6.98 -3.56
C ASN A 298 22.96 7.23 -2.64
N ALA A 299 22.67 6.31 -1.72
CA ALA A 299 21.56 6.42 -0.79
C ALA A 299 21.94 5.98 0.63
N GLU A 300 21.47 6.72 1.63
CA GLU A 300 21.72 6.47 3.05
C GLU A 300 20.40 6.20 3.80
N PRO A 301 20.10 4.92 4.11
CA PRO A 301 18.99 4.56 4.99
C PRO A 301 19.29 4.85 6.46
N ILE A 302 18.40 5.59 7.12
CA ILE A 302 18.50 6.01 8.52
C ILE A 302 17.26 5.52 9.27
N CYS A 303 17.48 4.67 10.28
CA CYS A 303 16.41 4.20 11.15
C CYS A 303 16.14 5.23 12.26
N GLY A 304 14.94 5.79 12.31
CA GLY A 304 14.50 6.64 13.41
C GLY A 304 13.29 7.51 13.10
N ASP A 305 12.74 8.11 14.15
CA ASP A 305 11.62 9.05 14.02
C ASP A 305 12.10 10.34 13.35
N VAL A 306 11.42 10.75 12.28
CA VAL A 306 11.67 11.99 11.51
C VAL A 306 11.92 13.22 12.41
N LYS A 307 11.20 13.36 13.54
CA LYS A 307 11.39 14.49 14.47
C LYS A 307 12.83 14.56 15.02
N THR A 308 13.47 13.41 15.18
CA THR A 308 14.81 13.24 15.79
C THR A 308 15.89 12.92 14.76
N ALA A 309 15.64 11.99 13.85
CA ALA A 309 16.60 11.47 12.89
C ALA A 309 17.10 12.51 11.89
N LEU A 310 16.30 13.54 11.57
CA LEU A 310 16.75 14.67 10.74
C LEU A 310 17.99 15.41 11.29
N ALA A 311 18.23 15.35 12.60
CA ALA A 311 19.40 15.94 13.24
C ALA A 311 20.69 15.15 13.00
N LEU A 312 20.59 13.86 12.64
CA LEU A 312 21.74 13.02 12.31
C LEU A 312 22.36 13.40 10.97
N ILE A 313 21.55 13.98 10.07
CA ILE A 313 22.01 14.41 8.75
C ILE A 313 22.73 15.76 8.87
N ARG A 314 24.05 15.74 8.67
CA ARG A 314 24.93 16.92 8.72
C ARG A 314 24.59 17.95 7.65
N ARG A 315 24.14 17.51 6.48
CA ARG A 315 23.74 18.38 5.38
C ARG A 315 22.54 19.24 5.79
N ARG A 316 22.62 20.52 5.46
CA ARG A 316 21.61 21.53 5.82
C ARG A 316 20.62 21.80 4.70
N SER A 317 21.09 21.87 3.45
CA SER A 317 20.27 22.20 2.28
C SER A 317 19.95 20.99 1.40
N PHE A 318 18.75 20.97 0.84
CA PHE A 318 18.25 19.91 -0.03
C PHE A 318 17.41 20.52 -1.15
N ASP A 319 17.51 19.93 -2.33
CA ASP A 319 16.73 20.39 -3.47
C ASP A 319 15.29 19.90 -3.34
N TYR A 320 15.12 18.65 -2.87
CA TYR A 320 13.83 18.02 -2.69
C TYR A 320 13.70 17.32 -1.34
N ALA A 321 12.48 17.33 -0.80
CA ALA A 321 12.04 16.32 0.16
C ALA A 321 10.82 15.58 -0.35
N ILE A 322 10.80 14.26 -0.19
CA ILE A 322 9.68 13.37 -0.43
C ILE A 322 9.05 13.04 0.92
N LEU A 323 7.73 13.19 1.02
CA LEU A 323 6.96 12.93 2.24
C LEU A 323 5.78 12.01 1.89
N ASP A 324 5.78 10.78 2.39
CA ASP A 324 4.65 9.84 2.27
C ASP A 324 4.17 9.41 3.68
N PRO A 325 3.56 10.33 4.46
CA PRO A 325 3.18 10.05 5.84
C PRO A 325 2.01 9.06 5.93
N PRO A 326 1.80 8.44 7.11
CA PRO A 326 0.61 7.60 7.35
C PRO A 326 -0.69 8.40 7.18
N ARG A 327 -1.84 7.70 7.14
CA ARG A 327 -3.19 8.32 6.97
C ARG A 327 -3.55 9.39 8.01
N SER A 328 -2.88 9.39 9.16
CA SER A 328 -3.03 10.43 10.20
C SER A 328 -2.32 11.75 9.85
N GLY A 329 -1.52 11.77 8.79
CA GLY A 329 -0.67 12.88 8.39
C GLY A 329 0.54 13.06 9.31
N MET A 330 1.23 14.18 9.13
CA MET A 330 2.36 14.58 9.95
C MET A 330 1.91 15.38 11.18
N SER A 331 2.58 15.15 12.31
CA SER A 331 2.43 16.02 13.47
C SER A 331 2.98 17.43 13.17
N LYS A 332 2.44 18.48 13.81
CA LYS A 332 2.96 19.86 13.70
C LYS A 332 4.47 19.94 14.03
N LYS A 333 4.92 19.15 15.00
CA LYS A 333 6.35 19.05 15.35
C LYS A 333 7.18 18.49 14.19
N ALA A 334 6.70 17.46 13.49
CA ALA A 334 7.39 16.90 12.33
C ALA A 334 7.41 17.90 11.17
N VAL A 335 6.28 18.54 10.83
CA VAL A 335 6.22 19.60 9.80
C VAL A 335 7.22 20.70 10.10
N ARG A 336 7.24 21.22 11.34
CA ARG A 336 8.22 22.23 11.76
C ARG A 336 9.67 21.76 11.55
N ARG A 337 10.00 20.52 11.90
CA ARG A 337 11.37 19.99 11.77
C ARG A 337 11.80 19.87 10.32
N VAL A 338 10.90 19.43 9.44
CA VAL A 338 11.14 19.40 7.99
C VAL A 338 11.31 20.82 7.47
N ALA A 339 10.37 21.72 7.78
CA ALA A 339 10.39 23.09 7.26
C ALA A 339 11.59 23.93 7.76
N LEU A 340 12.21 23.56 8.89
CA LEU A 340 13.44 24.20 9.38
C LEU A 340 14.72 23.71 8.67
N LYS A 341 14.65 22.65 7.87
CA LYS A 341 15.70 22.34 6.90
C LYS A 341 15.55 23.30 5.70
N ASP A 342 16.67 23.58 5.06
CA ASP A 342 16.71 24.42 3.87
C ASP A 342 16.34 23.57 2.65
N ILE A 343 15.03 23.38 2.42
CA ILE A 343 14.49 22.55 1.34
C ILE A 343 13.81 23.46 0.31
N ASN A 344 14.20 23.34 -0.96
CA ASN A 344 13.63 24.17 -2.04
C ASN A 344 12.21 23.74 -2.39
N LYS A 345 12.00 22.43 -2.58
CA LYS A 345 10.71 21.85 -2.97
C LYS A 345 10.37 20.61 -2.16
N ILE A 346 9.09 20.41 -1.90
CA ILE A 346 8.58 19.24 -1.18
C ILE A 346 7.54 18.54 -2.07
N LEU A 347 7.77 17.25 -2.28
CA LEU A 347 6.83 16.34 -2.91
C LEU A 347 6.08 15.59 -1.81
N PHE A 348 4.80 15.91 -1.61
CA PHE A 348 3.97 15.40 -0.52
C PHE A 348 2.88 14.48 -1.06
N PHE A 349 2.90 13.22 -0.65
CA PHE A 349 1.92 12.19 -0.98
C PHE A 349 0.86 12.11 0.12
N SER A 350 -0.38 11.81 -0.25
CA SER A 350 -1.44 11.54 0.71
C SER A 350 -2.63 10.82 0.09
N CYS A 351 -3.05 9.74 0.72
CA CYS A 351 -4.31 9.04 0.45
C CYS A 351 -5.54 9.67 1.14
N LYS A 352 -5.36 10.76 1.90
CA LYS A 352 -6.42 11.41 2.68
C LYS A 352 -6.31 12.94 2.60
N ILE A 353 -7.25 13.53 1.86
CA ILE A 353 -7.22 14.96 1.55
C ILE A 353 -7.39 15.85 2.79
N GLU A 354 -8.19 15.45 3.76
CA GLU A 354 -8.46 16.26 4.95
C GLU A 354 -7.19 16.46 5.80
N THR A 355 -6.43 15.38 6.00
CA THR A 355 -5.15 15.45 6.74
C THR A 355 -4.06 16.11 5.91
N ALA A 356 -4.08 15.94 4.57
CA ALA A 356 -3.18 16.65 3.67
C ALA A 356 -3.35 18.17 3.83
N VAL A 357 -4.57 18.69 3.70
CA VAL A 357 -4.86 20.14 3.82
C VAL A 357 -4.36 20.70 5.15
N GLN A 358 -4.55 20.00 6.26
CA GLN A 358 -4.01 20.43 7.57
C GLN A 358 -2.49 20.56 7.56
N ASN A 359 -1.78 19.62 6.93
CA ASN A 359 -0.32 19.68 6.79
C ASN A 359 0.11 20.78 5.81
N LEU A 360 -0.56 20.94 4.67
CA LEU A 360 -0.28 21.99 3.68
C LEU A 360 -0.43 23.40 4.30
N VAL A 361 -1.48 23.63 5.09
CA VAL A 361 -1.66 24.88 5.85
C VAL A 361 -0.54 25.09 6.86
N GLU A 362 -0.11 24.04 7.55
CA GLU A 362 1.00 24.13 8.51
C GLU A 362 2.33 24.45 7.80
N PHE A 363 2.61 23.83 6.66
CA PHE A 363 3.77 24.16 5.82
C PHE A 363 3.73 25.62 5.33
N GLY A 364 2.55 26.14 5.03
CA GLY A 364 2.33 27.54 4.65
C GLY A 364 2.85 28.55 5.69
N LYS A 365 2.77 28.21 6.98
CA LYS A 365 3.32 29.06 8.06
C LYS A 365 4.84 29.20 8.02
N TYR A 366 5.51 28.31 7.29
CA TYR A 366 6.95 28.31 7.08
C TYR A 366 7.34 28.72 5.65
N GLY A 367 6.43 29.38 4.92
CA GLY A 367 6.70 29.98 3.62
C GLY A 367 6.51 29.06 2.40
N TYR A 368 6.09 27.81 2.59
CA TYR A 368 5.80 26.94 1.46
C TYR A 368 4.45 27.25 0.83
N LYS A 369 4.40 27.30 -0.50
CA LYS A 369 3.17 27.43 -1.27
C LYS A 369 2.91 26.12 -2.00
N VAL A 370 1.65 25.70 -2.04
CA VAL A 370 1.23 24.57 -2.89
C VAL A 370 1.17 25.08 -4.32
N THR A 371 2.03 24.54 -5.18
CA THR A 371 2.17 24.99 -6.57
C THR A 371 1.49 24.06 -7.55
N ARG A 372 1.44 22.76 -7.24
CA ARG A 372 0.80 21.76 -8.08
C ARG A 372 0.17 20.65 -7.26
N ALA A 373 -0.93 20.10 -7.74
CA ALA A 373 -1.60 18.93 -7.17
C ALA A 373 -2.00 17.97 -8.30
N ILE A 374 -1.55 16.71 -8.19
CA ILE A 374 -1.86 15.64 -9.15
C ILE A 374 -2.63 14.54 -8.40
N PRO A 375 -3.93 14.37 -8.67
CA PRO A 375 -4.72 13.35 -8.04
C PRO A 375 -4.73 12.07 -8.89
N PHE A 376 -4.68 10.91 -8.23
CA PHE A 376 -4.68 9.58 -8.84
C PHE A 376 -5.76 8.71 -8.23
N ASP A 377 -6.53 8.02 -9.06
CA ASP A 377 -7.42 6.97 -8.60
C ASP A 377 -6.66 5.67 -8.31
N MET A 378 -5.96 5.64 -7.18
CA MET A 378 -5.30 4.43 -6.67
C MET A 378 -6.30 3.38 -6.17
N PHE A 379 -7.55 3.77 -5.90
CA PHE A 379 -8.55 2.97 -5.21
C PHE A 379 -9.95 3.05 -5.88
N PRO A 380 -10.08 2.57 -7.13
CA PRO A 380 -11.38 2.53 -7.80
C PRO A 380 -12.38 1.69 -6.99
N ASN A 381 -13.67 2.02 -7.12
CA ASN A 381 -14.78 1.46 -6.34
C ASN A 381 -14.80 1.85 -4.85
N THR A 382 -14.03 2.88 -4.47
CA THR A 382 -13.99 3.48 -3.12
C THR A 382 -13.95 5.01 -3.21
N PRO A 383 -14.29 5.75 -2.13
CA PRO A 383 -14.14 7.21 -2.08
C PRO A 383 -12.68 7.69 -2.00
N PHE A 384 -11.71 6.79 -1.83
CA PHE A 384 -10.32 7.17 -1.60
C PHE A 384 -9.62 7.49 -2.93
N MET A 385 -8.68 8.42 -2.87
CA MET A 385 -7.75 8.76 -3.95
C MET A 385 -6.41 9.12 -3.33
N GLU A 386 -5.35 8.98 -4.10
CA GLU A 386 -4.02 9.46 -3.74
C GLU A 386 -3.80 10.84 -4.38
N THR A 387 -3.11 11.75 -3.72
CA THR A 387 -2.77 13.04 -4.32
C THR A 387 -1.32 13.38 -4.02
N VAL A 388 -0.60 13.74 -5.08
CA VAL A 388 0.78 14.19 -5.02
C VAL A 388 0.79 15.71 -5.12
N PHE A 389 1.31 16.38 -4.11
CA PHE A 389 1.43 17.83 -4.05
C PHE A 389 2.89 18.25 -4.24
N LEU A 390 3.12 19.29 -5.02
CA LEU A 390 4.39 20.01 -5.04
C LEU A 390 4.25 21.29 -4.24
N LEU A 391 5.06 21.42 -3.20
CA LEU A 391 5.22 22.65 -2.45
C LEU A 391 6.56 23.27 -2.81
N SER A 392 6.60 24.59 -2.94
CA SER A 392 7.84 25.35 -3.15
C SER A 392 7.92 26.53 -2.20
N ARG A 393 9.13 26.99 -1.93
CA ARG A 393 9.38 28.28 -1.27
C ARG A 393 9.58 29.41 -2.26
#